data_AF-A0AAE2XRL3-F1
#
_entry.id   AF-A0AAE2XRL3-F1
#
_cell.length_a   1.000
_cell.length_b   1.000
_cell.length_c   1.000
_cell.angle_alpha   90.00
_cell.angle_beta   90.00
_cell.angle_gamma   90.00
#
_symmetry.space_group_name_H-M   'P 1'
#
loop_
_entity.id
_entity.type
_entity.pdbx_description
1 polymer ?
#
loop_
_entity_poly.entity_id
_entity_poly.type
_entity_poly.pdbx_seq_one_letter_code
_entity_poly.pdbx_strand_id
1 'polypeptide(L)'
;MAKRDYPEKELSTLITEFESAMKECRAAVSSFFKAVSTMKLNNNNRRDVAKEADGALDALYDVCEQIFKLEDVAESAAGFTINDDEEKVAWNFIRTAKSVREKVEVLQRVVKNYLKAAETPDLASLAGEELEKEIKEFNKNMSGLEERGGEFLSMLRSKYEKARVGRLP
;
A
#
# COMPACT_ATOMS: atom_id res chain seq x y z
N MET A 1 -26.38 12.45 25.71
CA MET A 1 -25.48 12.13 24.58
C MET A 1 -26.06 10.93 23.86
N ALA A 2 -26.33 11.05 22.56
CA ALA A 2 -26.95 9.99 21.77
C ALA A 2 -26.02 8.77 21.72
N LYS A 3 -26.57 7.58 21.99
CA LYS A 3 -25.92 6.30 21.70
C LYS A 3 -25.64 6.29 20.20
N ARG A 4 -24.36 6.35 19.80
CA ARG A 4 -24.00 6.01 18.42
C ARG A 4 -24.15 4.50 18.30
N ASP A 5 -25.35 4.04 17.97
CA ASP A 5 -25.55 2.69 17.46
C ASP A 5 -24.62 2.56 16.25
N TYR A 6 -23.62 1.69 16.34
CA TYR A 6 -22.78 1.39 15.19
C TYR A 6 -23.69 0.85 14.07
N PRO A 7 -23.72 1.47 12.89
CA PRO A 7 -24.43 0.90 11.76
C PRO A 7 -23.63 -0.32 11.30
N GLU A 8 -24.02 -1.50 11.80
CA GLU A 8 -23.44 -2.81 11.46
C GLU A 8 -23.15 -2.95 9.96
N LYS A 9 -24.08 -2.45 9.12
CA LYS A 9 -23.94 -2.41 7.67
C LYS A 9 -22.75 -1.59 7.19
N GLU A 10 -22.52 -0.40 7.73
CA GLU A 10 -21.39 0.46 7.33
C GLU A 10 -20.07 -0.19 7.75
N LEU A 11 -20.00 -0.76 8.96
CA LEU A 11 -18.80 -1.50 9.40
C LEU A 11 -18.52 -2.72 8.51
N SER A 12 -19.54 -3.46 8.11
CA SER A 12 -19.39 -4.59 7.17
C SER A 12 -18.87 -4.14 5.80
N THR A 13 -19.36 -3.01 5.30
CA THR A 13 -18.88 -2.42 4.04
C THR A 13 -17.41 -2.03 4.16
N LEU A 14 -17.03 -1.28 5.20
CA LEU A 14 -15.65 -0.85 5.43
C LEU A 14 -14.68 -2.04 5.54
N ILE A 15 -15.08 -3.12 6.23
CA ILE A 15 -14.27 -4.35 6.32
C ILE A 15 -14.06 -4.96 4.93
N THR A 16 -15.11 -5.06 4.12
CA THR A 16 -15.05 -5.66 2.78
C THR A 16 -14.17 -4.83 1.85
N GLU A 17 -14.34 -3.51 1.86
CA GLU A 17 -13.55 -2.57 1.07
C GLU A 17 -12.08 -2.61 1.47
N PHE A 18 -11.79 -2.62 2.78
CA PHE A 18 -10.43 -2.74 3.30
C PHE A 18 -9.74 -4.02 2.82
N GLU A 19 -10.42 -5.16 2.94
CA GLU A 19 -9.87 -6.46 2.55
C GLU A 19 -9.63 -6.53 1.04
N SER A 20 -10.55 -5.98 0.23
CA SER A 20 -10.38 -5.91 -1.22
C SER A 20 -9.17 -5.05 -1.59
N ALA A 21 -9.08 -3.84 -1.03
CA ALA A 21 -7.98 -2.93 -1.29
C ALA A 21 -6.62 -3.51 -0.86
N MET A 22 -6.55 -4.17 0.30
CA MET A 22 -5.32 -4.87 0.74
C MET A 22 -4.93 -6.00 -0.22
N LYS A 23 -5.90 -6.76 -0.72
CA LYS A 23 -5.66 -7.85 -1.67
C LYS A 23 -5.16 -7.32 -3.02
N GLU A 24 -5.80 -6.29 -3.54
CA GLU A 24 -5.41 -5.63 -4.80
C GLU A 24 -4.02 -4.98 -4.66
N CYS A 25 -3.74 -4.34 -3.53
CA CYS A 25 -2.43 -3.77 -3.22
C CYS A 25 -1.31 -4.83 -3.26
N ARG A 26 -1.52 -6.00 -2.63
CA ARG A 26 -0.56 -7.12 -2.70
C ARG A 26 -0.33 -7.63 -4.12
N ALA A 27 -1.39 -7.69 -4.93
CA ALA A 27 -1.30 -8.13 -6.33
C ALA A 27 -0.49 -7.13 -7.17
N ALA A 28 -0.70 -5.83 -6.96
CA ALA A 28 0.04 -4.76 -7.62
C ALA A 28 1.53 -4.77 -7.20
N VAL A 29 1.84 -4.91 -5.90
CA VAL A 29 3.21 -5.07 -5.40
C VAL A 29 3.92 -6.29 -6.02
N SER A 30 3.21 -7.42 -6.12
CA SER A 30 3.75 -8.62 -6.75
C SER A 30 4.06 -8.40 -8.24
N SER A 31 3.19 -7.68 -8.94
CA SER A 31 3.38 -7.33 -10.36
C SER A 31 4.58 -6.39 -10.54
N PHE A 32 4.74 -5.40 -9.66
CA PHE A 32 5.90 -4.52 -9.62
C PHE A 32 7.22 -5.30 -9.47
N PHE A 33 7.31 -6.18 -8.47
CA PHE A 33 8.53 -6.97 -8.25
C PHE A 33 8.84 -7.91 -9.42
N LYS A 34 7.81 -8.48 -10.05
CA LYS A 34 7.97 -9.29 -11.25
C LYS A 34 8.54 -8.47 -12.40
N ALA A 35 7.96 -7.30 -12.69
CA ALA A 35 8.42 -6.41 -13.75
C ALA A 35 9.88 -5.97 -13.52
N VAL A 36 10.23 -5.56 -12.30
CA VAL A 36 11.62 -5.19 -11.98
C VAL A 36 12.59 -6.37 -12.12
N SER A 37 12.19 -7.57 -11.68
CA SER A 37 13.04 -8.75 -11.80
C SER A 37 13.33 -9.07 -13.27
N THR A 38 12.31 -9.01 -14.13
CA THR A 38 12.46 -9.20 -15.58
C THR A 38 13.33 -8.11 -16.20
N MET A 39 13.15 -6.85 -15.78
CA MET A 39 13.94 -5.71 -16.23
C MET A 39 15.44 -5.90 -15.93
N LYS A 40 15.79 -6.38 -14.73
CA LYS A 40 17.17 -6.68 -14.34
C LYS A 40 17.78 -7.84 -15.15
N LEU A 41 16.99 -8.85 -15.53
CA LEU A 41 17.43 -10.00 -16.31
C LEU A 41 17.63 -9.66 -17.81
N ASN A 42 16.82 -8.75 -18.35
CA ASN A 42 16.82 -8.37 -19.77
C ASN A 42 17.72 -7.16 -20.09
N ASN A 43 18.72 -6.87 -19.26
CA ASN A 43 19.57 -5.67 -19.33
C ASN A 43 20.33 -5.47 -20.67
N ASN A 44 20.30 -6.46 -21.57
CA ASN A 44 20.94 -6.42 -22.89
C ASN A 44 20.02 -5.94 -24.04
N ASN A 45 18.70 -5.79 -23.81
CA ASN A 45 17.77 -5.29 -24.82
C ASN A 45 16.94 -4.11 -24.29
N ARG A 46 17.28 -2.89 -24.74
CA ARG A 46 16.61 -1.65 -24.32
C ARG A 46 15.09 -1.69 -24.50
N ARG A 47 14.60 -2.31 -25.57
CA ARG A 47 13.15 -2.35 -25.85
C ARG A 47 12.40 -3.19 -24.81
N ASP A 48 13.00 -4.30 -24.38
CA ASP A 48 12.43 -5.16 -23.37
C ASP A 48 12.54 -4.52 -21.98
N VAL A 49 13.67 -3.88 -21.68
CA VAL A 49 13.85 -3.08 -20.44
C VAL A 49 12.81 -1.96 -20.35
N ALA A 50 12.56 -1.24 -21.45
CA ALA A 50 11.55 -0.17 -21.48
C ALA A 50 10.14 -0.71 -21.21
N LYS A 51 9.76 -1.82 -21.86
CA LYS A 51 8.46 -2.46 -21.67
C LYS A 51 8.24 -2.90 -20.22
N GLU A 52 9.25 -3.51 -19.60
CA GLU A 52 9.18 -3.95 -18.20
C GLU A 52 9.20 -2.76 -17.24
N ALA A 53 9.92 -1.67 -17.56
CA ALA A 53 9.89 -0.43 -16.79
C ALA A 53 8.50 0.21 -16.82
N ASP A 54 7.83 0.24 -17.97
CA ASP A 54 6.45 0.73 -18.09
C ASP A 54 5.50 -0.14 -17.24
N GLY A 55 5.61 -1.47 -17.33
CA GLY A 55 4.83 -2.38 -16.48
C GLY A 55 5.10 -2.21 -14.98
N ALA A 56 6.34 -1.90 -14.59
CA ALA A 56 6.68 -1.59 -13.21
C ALA A 56 6.06 -0.27 -12.75
N LEU A 57 6.02 0.75 -13.62
CA LEU A 57 5.39 2.04 -13.33
C LEU A 57 3.88 1.92 -13.19
N ASP A 58 3.23 1.18 -14.08
CA ASP A 58 1.78 0.90 -14.02
C ASP A 58 1.44 0.20 -12.70
N ALA A 59 2.19 -0.84 -12.34
CA ALA A 59 2.00 -1.53 -11.07
C ALA A 59 2.20 -0.61 -9.85
N LEU A 60 3.14 0.35 -9.91
CA LEU A 60 3.30 1.34 -8.84
C LEU A 60 2.14 2.33 -8.77
N TYR A 61 1.53 2.71 -9.90
CA TYR A 61 0.29 3.50 -9.87
C TYR A 61 -0.85 2.72 -9.23
N ASP A 62 -1.02 1.45 -9.58
CA ASP A 62 -2.02 0.58 -8.96
C ASP A 62 -1.81 0.48 -7.44
N VAL A 63 -0.55 0.28 -6.99
CA VAL A 63 -0.23 0.30 -5.55
C VAL A 63 -0.68 1.61 -4.91
N CYS A 64 -0.36 2.76 -5.52
CA CYS A 64 -0.74 4.07 -4.99
C CYS A 64 -2.27 4.23 -4.88
N GLU A 65 -3.01 3.80 -5.90
CA GLU A 65 -4.47 3.83 -5.92
C GLU A 65 -5.06 2.99 -4.77
N GLN A 66 -4.56 1.78 -4.58
CA GLN A 66 -5.06 0.89 -3.53
C GLN A 66 -4.71 1.42 -2.14
N ILE A 67 -3.53 2.02 -1.95
CA ILE A 67 -3.20 2.68 -0.68
C ILE A 67 -4.13 3.88 -0.42
N PHE A 68 -4.49 4.64 -1.45
CA PHE A 68 -5.46 5.72 -1.31
C PHE A 68 -6.83 5.21 -0.84
N LYS A 69 -7.32 4.09 -1.40
CA LYS A 69 -8.57 3.45 -0.94
C LYS A 69 -8.48 2.99 0.52
N LEU A 70 -7.33 2.45 0.93
CA LEU A 70 -7.09 2.07 2.32
C LEU A 70 -7.13 3.27 3.26
N GLU A 71 -6.57 4.41 2.85
CA GLU A 71 -6.67 5.67 3.61
C GLU A 71 -8.13 6.12 3.75
N ASP A 72 -8.90 6.12 2.66
CA ASP A 72 -10.30 6.55 2.66
C ASP A 72 -11.17 5.69 3.60
N VAL A 73 -10.97 4.37 3.57
CA VAL A 73 -11.62 3.44 4.51
C VAL A 73 -11.21 3.72 5.95
N ALA A 74 -9.94 4.02 6.19
CA ALA A 74 -9.43 4.31 7.54
C ALA A 74 -9.90 5.68 8.08
N GLU A 75 -9.96 6.70 7.24
CA GLU A 75 -10.50 8.02 7.57
C GLU A 75 -12.01 7.92 7.84
N SER A 76 -12.74 7.16 7.03
CA SER A 76 -14.15 6.85 7.26
C SER A 76 -14.36 6.11 8.59
N ALA A 77 -13.54 5.10 8.88
CA ALA A 77 -13.57 4.36 10.13
C ALA A 77 -13.25 5.23 11.37
N ALA A 78 -12.36 6.22 11.23
CA ALA A 78 -12.01 7.15 12.30
C ALA A 78 -13.23 7.96 12.79
N GLY A 79 -14.21 8.21 11.92
CA GLY A 79 -15.49 8.84 12.33
C GLY A 79 -16.31 8.04 13.35
N PHE A 80 -16.00 6.74 13.51
CA PHE A 80 -16.68 5.80 14.41
C PHE A 80 -15.83 5.39 15.62
N THR A 81 -14.70 6.03 15.87
CA THR A 81 -13.89 5.75 17.08
C THR A 81 -14.61 6.30 18.32
N ILE A 82 -14.52 5.56 19.42
CA ILE A 82 -15.18 5.93 20.69
C ILE A 82 -14.19 6.16 21.83
N ASN A 83 -12.90 5.88 21.60
CA ASN A 83 -11.82 6.12 22.55
C ASN A 83 -10.51 6.44 21.81
N ASP A 84 -9.57 7.01 22.58
CA ASP A 84 -8.27 7.45 22.08
C ASP A 84 -7.43 6.30 21.49
N ASP A 85 -7.63 5.07 21.94
CA ASP A 85 -6.84 3.93 21.47
C ASP A 85 -7.27 3.47 20.08
N GLU A 86 -8.57 3.43 19.81
CA GLU A 86 -9.11 3.17 18.47
C GLU A 86 -8.73 4.28 17.48
N GLU A 87 -8.79 5.53 17.92
CA GLU A 87 -8.35 6.67 17.13
C GLU A 87 -6.85 6.59 16.82
N LYS A 88 -6.01 6.22 17.79
CA LYS A 88 -4.57 5.97 17.56
C LYS A 88 -4.34 4.87 16.53
N VAL A 89 -5.09 3.76 16.58
CA VAL A 89 -4.96 2.65 15.62
C VAL A 89 -5.27 3.15 14.20
N ALA A 90 -6.39 3.85 14.00
CA ALA A 90 -6.76 4.40 12.69
C ALA A 90 -5.71 5.39 12.17
N TRP A 91 -5.30 6.37 12.98
CA TRP A 91 -4.31 7.37 12.56
C TRP A 91 -2.91 6.80 12.34
N ASN A 92 -2.50 5.78 13.10
CA ASN A 92 -1.24 5.10 12.87
C ASN A 92 -1.24 4.36 11.54
N PHE A 93 -2.35 3.71 11.19
CA PHE A 93 -2.51 3.09 9.88
C PHE A 93 -2.46 4.14 8.76
N ILE A 94 -3.24 5.22 8.85
CA ILE A 94 -3.25 6.32 7.86
C ILE A 94 -1.85 6.91 7.66
N ARG A 95 -1.11 7.18 8.74
CA ARG A 95 0.27 7.69 8.65
C ARG A 95 1.20 6.71 7.94
N THR A 96 1.05 5.42 8.21
CA THR A 96 1.84 4.37 7.57
C THR A 96 1.53 4.29 6.07
N ALA A 97 0.25 4.32 5.71
CA ALA A 97 -0.22 4.35 4.32
C ALA A 97 0.36 5.55 3.54
N LYS A 98 0.29 6.76 4.12
CA LYS A 98 0.87 7.98 3.53
C LYS A 98 2.37 7.86 3.31
N SER A 99 3.10 7.34 4.29
CA SER A 99 4.55 7.10 4.17
C SER A 99 4.90 6.09 3.06
N VAL A 100 4.10 5.04 2.88
CA VAL A 100 4.29 4.08 1.80
C VAL A 100 4.06 4.74 0.44
N ARG A 101 3.04 5.60 0.29
CA ARG A 101 2.79 6.33 -0.96
C ARG A 101 3.93 7.27 -1.35
N GLU A 102 4.48 8.01 -0.39
CA GLU A 102 5.68 8.82 -0.63
C GLU A 102 6.83 7.95 -1.17
N LYS A 103 6.96 6.72 -0.66
CA LYS A 103 7.95 5.76 -1.13
C LYS A 103 7.65 5.22 -2.54
N VAL A 104 6.38 5.05 -2.90
CA VAL A 104 5.95 4.70 -4.26
C VAL A 104 6.38 5.79 -5.25
N GLU A 105 6.19 7.06 -4.92
CA GLU A 105 6.65 8.18 -5.76
C GLU A 105 8.17 8.19 -5.95
N VAL A 106 8.92 7.89 -4.88
CA VAL A 106 10.38 7.74 -4.97
C VAL A 106 10.74 6.59 -5.92
N LEU A 107 10.11 5.42 -5.78
CA LEU A 107 10.35 4.28 -6.67
C LEU A 107 10.01 4.59 -8.13
N GLN A 108 8.92 5.30 -8.41
CA GLN A 108 8.59 5.71 -9.77
C GLN A 108 9.70 6.57 -10.40
N ARG A 109 10.31 7.47 -9.63
CA ARG A 109 11.46 8.26 -10.09
C ARG A 109 12.68 7.38 -10.34
N VAL A 110 12.95 6.45 -9.44
CA VAL A 110 14.12 5.57 -9.51
C VAL A 110 14.03 4.59 -10.69
N VAL A 111 12.84 4.03 -10.98
CA VAL A 111 12.58 3.22 -12.18
C VAL A 111 12.82 4.03 -13.46
N LYS A 112 12.33 5.28 -13.51
CA LYS A 112 12.57 6.18 -14.65
C LYS A 112 14.06 6.52 -14.82
N ASN A 113 14.78 6.71 -13.72
CA ASN A 113 16.23 6.97 -13.75
C ASN A 113 17.00 5.75 -14.24
N TYR A 114 16.65 4.55 -13.77
CA TYR A 114 17.21 3.30 -14.25
C TYR A 114 17.03 3.13 -15.76
N LEU A 115 15.82 3.39 -16.28
CA LEU A 115 15.54 3.33 -17.70
C LEU A 115 16.40 4.31 -18.53
N LYS A 116 16.62 5.52 -18.02
CA LYS A 116 17.50 6.51 -18.68
C LYS A 116 18.96 6.09 -18.65
N ALA A 117 19.39 5.46 -17.57
CA ALA A 117 20.77 5.05 -17.35
C ALA A 117 21.16 3.75 -18.07
N ALA A 118 20.20 2.94 -18.50
CA ALA A 118 20.43 1.66 -19.19
C ALA A 118 21.34 1.76 -20.44
N GLU A 119 21.43 2.96 -21.01
CA GLU A 119 22.35 3.42 -22.08
C GLU A 119 23.84 3.26 -21.82
N THR A 120 24.22 3.42 -20.56
CA THR A 120 25.57 3.79 -20.16
C THR A 120 26.00 2.88 -19.02
N PRO A 121 26.96 1.96 -19.22
CA PRO A 121 27.28 0.91 -18.25
C PRO A 121 27.52 1.41 -16.82
N ASP A 122 28.30 2.47 -16.66
CA ASP A 122 28.61 3.04 -15.34
C ASP A 122 27.37 3.64 -14.65
N LEU A 123 26.51 4.33 -15.41
CA LEU A 123 25.27 4.89 -14.89
C LEU A 123 24.24 3.80 -14.60
N ALA A 124 24.19 2.75 -15.42
CA ALA A 124 23.28 1.61 -15.25
C ALA A 124 23.59 0.84 -13.96
N SER A 125 24.89 0.69 -13.61
CA SER A 125 25.30 0.08 -12.36
C SER A 125 24.83 0.89 -11.15
N LEU A 126 25.10 2.20 -11.14
CA LEU A 126 24.69 3.10 -10.05
C LEU A 126 23.16 3.15 -9.90
N ALA A 127 22.43 3.27 -11.00
CA ALA A 127 20.97 3.28 -10.97
C ALA A 127 20.39 1.93 -10.54
N GLY A 128 21.07 0.81 -10.86
CA GLY A 128 20.68 -0.52 -10.42
C GLY A 128 20.82 -0.71 -8.91
N GLU A 129 21.91 -0.20 -8.32
CA GLU A 129 22.13 -0.18 -6.87
C GLU A 129 21.10 0.67 -6.14
N GLU A 130 20.82 1.87 -6.66
CA GLU A 130 19.78 2.76 -6.13
C GLU A 130 18.40 2.06 -6.17
N LEU A 131 18.03 1.49 -7.32
CA LEU A 131 16.78 0.75 -7.47
C LEU A 131 16.66 -0.40 -6.46
N GLU A 132 17.73 -1.15 -6.23
CA GLU A 132 17.71 -2.25 -5.26
C GLU A 132 17.55 -1.78 -3.82
N LYS A 133 18.25 -0.71 -3.45
CA LYS A 133 18.13 -0.11 -2.12
C LYS A 133 16.70 0.35 -1.87
N GLU A 134 16.11 1.07 -2.82
CA GLU A 134 14.78 1.65 -2.70
C GLU A 134 13.69 0.56 -2.68
N ILE A 135 13.89 -0.53 -3.43
CA ILE A 135 13.01 -1.73 -3.37
C ILE A 135 13.05 -2.40 -2.01
N LYS A 136 14.23 -2.57 -1.41
CA LYS A 136 14.37 -3.17 -0.07
C LYS A 136 13.63 -2.33 0.98
N GLU A 137 13.78 -1.01 0.91
CA GLU A 137 13.10 -0.11 1.83
C GLU A 137 11.58 -0.08 1.60
N PHE A 138 11.13 -0.06 0.35
CA PHE A 138 9.71 -0.17 0.01
C PHE A 138 9.10 -1.48 0.54
N ASN A 139 9.78 -2.62 0.36
CA ASN A 139 9.29 -3.90 0.88
C ASN A 139 9.15 -3.89 2.41
N LYS A 140 10.11 -3.27 3.12
CA LYS A 140 10.03 -3.08 4.57
C LYS A 140 8.82 -2.23 4.96
N ASN A 141 8.56 -1.14 4.24
CA ASN A 141 7.42 -0.26 4.49
C ASN A 141 6.10 -0.99 4.21
N MET A 142 6.04 -1.80 3.15
CA MET A 142 4.88 -2.65 2.84
C MET A 142 4.60 -3.66 3.95
N SER A 143 5.61 -4.32 4.51
CA SER A 143 5.41 -5.21 5.67
C SER A 143 4.84 -4.46 6.88
N GLY A 144 5.32 -3.23 7.14
CA GLY A 144 4.76 -2.37 8.18
C GLY A 144 3.30 -1.98 7.92
N LEU A 145 2.94 -1.71 6.66
CA LEU A 145 1.56 -1.44 6.26
C LEU A 145 0.66 -2.66 6.48
N GLU A 146 1.12 -3.86 6.15
CA GLU A 146 0.36 -5.09 6.37
C GLU A 146 0.12 -5.38 7.86
N GLU A 147 1.15 -5.18 8.69
CA GLU A 147 1.04 -5.34 10.14
C GLU A 147 0.00 -4.36 10.72
N ARG A 148 0.15 -3.07 10.42
CA ARG A 148 -0.79 -2.02 10.88
C ARG A 148 -2.19 -2.22 10.29
N GLY A 149 -2.28 -2.71 9.05
CA GLY A 149 -3.55 -3.05 8.43
C GLY A 149 -4.24 -4.22 9.13
N GLY A 150 -3.49 -5.20 9.61
CA GLY A 150 -4.01 -6.30 10.44
C GLY A 150 -4.56 -5.82 11.79
N GLU A 151 -3.84 -4.90 12.46
CA GLU A 151 -4.31 -4.26 13.70
C GLU A 151 -5.61 -3.48 13.47
N PHE A 152 -5.64 -2.65 12.42
CA PHE A 152 -6.80 -1.85 12.05
C PHE A 152 -8.02 -2.71 11.67
N LEU A 153 -7.82 -3.74 10.85
CA LEU A 153 -8.89 -4.67 10.47
C LEU A 153 -9.43 -5.45 11.69
N SER A 154 -8.56 -5.83 12.62
CA SER A 154 -8.97 -6.50 13.86
C SER A 154 -9.84 -5.59 14.73
N MET A 155 -9.50 -4.30 14.82
CA MET A 155 -10.33 -3.29 15.47
C MET A 155 -11.70 -3.17 14.80
N LEU A 156 -11.76 -3.07 13.47
CA LEU A 156 -13.03 -2.98 12.73
C LEU A 156 -13.92 -4.22 12.96
N ARG A 157 -13.35 -5.43 12.88
CA ARG A 157 -14.07 -6.68 13.13
C ARG A 157 -14.61 -6.78 14.55
N SER A 158 -13.82 -6.33 15.54
CA SER A 158 -14.26 -6.27 16.94
C SER A 158 -15.46 -5.33 17.13
N LYS A 159 -15.44 -4.17 16.48
CA LYS A 159 -16.57 -3.22 16.47
C LYS A 159 -17.81 -3.82 15.80
N TYR A 160 -17.63 -4.41 14.62
CA TYR A 160 -18.70 -5.05 13.89
C TYR A 160 -19.39 -6.14 14.73
N GLU A 161 -18.61 -7.00 15.39
CA GLU A 161 -19.18 -8.07 16.22
C GLU A 161 -19.97 -7.50 17.40
N LYS A 162 -19.45 -6.48 18.10
CA LYS A 162 -20.16 -5.79 19.18
C LYS A 162 -21.49 -5.20 18.72
N ALA A 163 -21.50 -4.56 17.55
CA ALA A 163 -22.69 -4.00 16.92
C ALA A 163 -23.72 -5.10 16.59
N ARG A 164 -23.26 -6.18 15.93
CA ARG A 164 -24.07 -7.33 15.51
C ARG A 164 -24.74 -8.05 16.66
N VAL A 165 -24.05 -8.23 17.79
CA VAL A 165 -24.62 -8.93 18.96
C VAL A 165 -25.40 -8.02 19.91
N GLY A 166 -25.58 -6.74 19.56
CA GLY A 166 -26.26 -5.75 20.41
C GLY A 166 -25.54 -5.47 21.73
N ARG A 167 -24.25 -5.84 21.84
CA ARG A 167 -23.41 -5.53 22.99
C ARG A 167 -22.73 -4.19 22.73
N LEU A 168 -23.47 -3.11 23.02
CA LEU A 168 -22.87 -1.79 23.16
C LEU A 168 -21.75 -1.85 24.22
N PRO A 169 -20.57 -1.25 23.98
CA PRO A 169 -19.71 -0.80 25.08
C PRO A 169 -20.42 0.26 25.94
#